data_AF-A0A5E4LAE4-F1
#
_entry.id   AF-A0A5E4LAE4-F1
#
_cell.length_a   1.000
_cell.length_b   1.000
_cell.length_c   1.000
_cell.angle_alpha   90.00
_cell.angle_beta   90.00
_cell.angle_gamma   90.00
#
_symmetry.space_group_name_H-M   'P 1'
#
loop_
_entity.id
_entity.type
_entity.pdbx_description
1 polymer ?
#
loop_
_entity_poly.entity_id
_entity_poly.type
_entity_poly.pdbx_seq_one_letter_code
_entity_poly.pdbx_strand_id
1 'polypeptide(L)'
;MTTKNAILMIVKQSNGIDYNSLLSKFAASYSNINSGRAALSRSLKDLITFGFLEKKGGRIFLLPKGEAEIYSAVKNKLILGLNAAMRHRKPANDIEPVVEKLQILIERSRQDKDLLKTSKSSLDFTISGLETAKAELEEKAKHLEYLSKVFGDQISSLKEMDFHDSCERQLDGKSAEALSAIFSAMPDAEFTIECRSPQVLQIIAERFNAKPKETSFSLPKALFRDFAEFIGQNREAFSEPPIALFSSSLRAQFRAGRITLFGPFSEIRKWGK
;
A
#
# COMPACT_ATOMS: atom_id res chain seq x y z
N MET A 1 1.54 -24.02 13.55
CA MET A 1 0.55 -25.12 13.55
C MET A 1 1.29 -26.39 13.91
N THR A 2 0.83 -27.19 14.87
CA THR A 2 1.57 -28.40 15.29
C THR A 2 1.48 -29.49 14.22
N THR A 3 2.49 -30.36 14.16
CA THR A 3 2.53 -31.53 13.26
C THR A 3 1.27 -32.40 13.37
N LYS A 4 0.78 -32.57 14.60
CA LYS A 4 -0.51 -33.21 14.92
C LYS A 4 -1.68 -32.55 14.19
N ASN A 5 -1.85 -31.23 14.31
CA ASN A 5 -2.99 -30.52 13.71
C ASN A 5 -2.92 -30.53 12.18
N ALA A 6 -1.72 -30.45 11.60
CA ALA A 6 -1.54 -30.54 10.16
C ALA A 6 -2.00 -31.90 9.61
N ILE A 7 -1.57 -33.00 10.23
CA ILE A 7 -1.95 -34.36 9.82
C ILE A 7 -3.46 -34.57 9.97
N LEU A 8 -4.03 -34.19 11.12
CA LEU A 8 -5.45 -34.35 11.37
C LEU A 8 -6.32 -33.55 10.36
N MET A 9 -5.91 -32.33 9.98
CA MET A 9 -6.61 -31.56 8.95
C MET A 9 -6.53 -32.19 7.56
N ILE A 10 -5.36 -32.72 7.15
CA ILE A 10 -5.20 -33.37 5.85
C ILE A 10 -6.11 -34.61 5.76
N VAL A 11 -6.17 -35.42 6.83
CA VAL A 11 -7.06 -36.59 6.88
C VAL A 11 -8.53 -36.16 6.90
N LYS A 12 -8.90 -35.07 7.56
CA LYS A 12 -10.27 -34.53 7.53
C LYS A 12 -10.71 -34.12 6.12
N GLN A 13 -9.83 -33.46 5.37
CA GLN A 13 -10.09 -33.03 3.98
C GLN A 13 -10.11 -34.18 2.98
N SER A 14 -9.51 -35.32 3.32
CA SER A 14 -9.39 -36.49 2.46
C SER A 14 -9.62 -37.74 3.32
N ASN A 15 -10.87 -37.96 3.74
CA ASN A 15 -11.20 -39.07 4.62
C ASN A 15 -10.92 -40.42 3.92
N GLY A 16 -10.21 -41.33 4.59
CA GLY A 16 -9.76 -42.59 3.98
C GLY A 16 -8.53 -42.45 3.07
N ILE A 17 -7.66 -41.47 3.33
CA ILE A 17 -6.40 -41.25 2.59
C ILE A 17 -5.39 -42.39 2.83
N ASP A 18 -4.66 -42.79 1.79
CA ASP A 18 -3.55 -43.74 1.92
C ASP A 18 -2.25 -43.05 2.40
N TYR A 19 -1.29 -43.84 2.88
CA TYR A 19 -0.06 -43.33 3.45
C TYR A 19 0.79 -42.50 2.46
N ASN A 20 0.87 -42.90 1.18
CA ASN A 20 1.71 -42.21 0.20
C ASN A 20 1.09 -40.86 -0.20
N SER A 21 -0.25 -40.82 -0.34
CA SER A 21 -1.00 -39.59 -0.57
C SER A 21 -0.95 -38.63 0.62
N LEU A 22 -0.95 -39.15 1.85
CA LEU A 22 -0.75 -38.32 3.04
C LEU A 22 0.68 -37.80 3.12
N LEU A 23 1.67 -38.65 2.80
CA LEU A 23 3.08 -38.27 2.78
C LEU A 23 3.38 -37.19 1.75
N SER A 24 2.81 -37.25 0.55
CA SER A 24 3.03 -36.21 -0.47
C SER A 24 2.51 -34.84 -0.02
N LYS A 25 1.33 -34.80 0.60
CA LYS A 25 0.74 -33.57 1.17
C LYS A 25 1.48 -33.04 2.39
N PHE A 26 2.02 -33.93 3.22
CA PHE A 26 2.72 -33.59 4.46
C PHE A 26 4.20 -33.23 4.24
N ALA A 27 4.89 -33.91 3.33
CA ALA A 27 6.32 -33.74 3.07
C ALA A 27 6.67 -32.39 2.42
N ALA A 28 5.69 -31.67 1.85
CA ALA A 28 5.87 -30.32 1.31
C ALA A 28 6.38 -29.31 2.35
N SER A 29 6.22 -29.61 3.65
CA SER A 29 6.70 -28.77 4.75
C SER A 29 8.11 -29.14 5.25
N TYR A 30 8.80 -30.09 4.61
CA TYR A 30 10.12 -30.58 5.01
C TYR A 30 11.14 -30.43 3.89
N SER A 31 12.39 -30.11 4.25
CA SER A 31 13.50 -29.96 3.29
C SER A 31 13.92 -31.27 2.60
N ASN A 32 13.55 -32.41 3.15
CA ASN A 32 13.83 -33.74 2.58
C ASN A 32 12.66 -34.71 2.85
N ILE A 33 12.28 -35.47 1.83
CA ILE A 33 11.22 -36.49 1.89
C ILE A 33 11.48 -37.57 2.95
N ASN A 34 12.74 -37.93 3.19
CA ASN A 34 13.10 -38.94 4.19
C ASN A 34 12.82 -38.44 5.63
N SER A 35 13.08 -37.15 5.88
CA SER A 35 12.75 -36.50 7.15
C SER A 35 11.24 -36.40 7.34
N GLY A 36 10.50 -36.02 6.30
CA GLY A 36 9.04 -35.99 6.31
C GLY A 36 8.43 -37.37 6.55
N ARG A 37 9.00 -38.43 5.95
CA ARG A 37 8.57 -39.82 6.12
C ARG A 37 8.77 -40.30 7.56
N ALA A 38 9.92 -40.03 8.15
CA ALA A 38 10.20 -40.39 9.54
C ALA A 38 9.27 -39.65 10.52
N ALA A 39 9.07 -38.35 10.32
CA ALA A 39 8.18 -37.53 11.15
C ALA A 39 6.71 -37.96 11.03
N LEU A 40 6.24 -38.26 9.81
CA LEU A 40 4.88 -38.73 9.56
C LEU A 40 4.64 -40.09 10.22
N SER A 41 5.56 -41.04 10.06
CA SER A 41 5.44 -42.39 10.63
C SER A 41 5.31 -42.35 12.16
N ARG A 42 6.16 -41.57 12.84
CA ARG A 42 6.09 -41.36 14.30
C ARG A 42 4.76 -40.73 14.70
N SER A 43 4.40 -39.63 14.05
CA SER A 43 3.17 -38.90 14.36
C SER A 43 1.92 -39.75 14.11
N LEU A 44 1.87 -40.54 13.04
CA LEU A 44 0.75 -41.46 12.78
C LEU A 44 0.64 -42.54 13.83
N LYS A 45 1.75 -43.13 14.26
CA LYS A 45 1.75 -44.12 15.34
C LYS A 45 1.12 -43.54 16.60
N ASP A 46 1.53 -42.32 16.98
CA ASP A 46 1.00 -41.65 18.16
C ASP A 46 -0.48 -41.30 17.98
N LEU A 47 -0.87 -40.74 16.84
CA LEU A 47 -2.26 -40.33 16.59
C LEU A 47 -3.23 -41.52 16.54
N ILE A 48 -2.78 -42.67 16.05
CA ILE A 48 -3.55 -43.92 16.10
C ILE A 48 -3.62 -44.44 17.54
N THR A 49 -2.49 -44.47 18.26
CA THR A 49 -2.41 -44.96 19.64
C THR A 49 -3.30 -44.15 20.59
N PHE A 50 -3.35 -42.84 20.41
CA PHE A 50 -4.22 -41.96 21.20
C PHE A 50 -5.67 -41.91 20.71
N GLY A 51 -6.04 -42.68 19.68
CA GLY A 51 -7.41 -42.79 19.18
C GLY A 51 -7.90 -41.55 18.43
N PHE A 52 -7.01 -40.73 17.87
CA PHE A 52 -7.38 -39.61 16.99
C PHE A 52 -7.62 -40.06 15.55
N LEU A 53 -6.91 -41.11 15.11
CA LEU A 53 -7.00 -41.71 13.78
C LEU A 53 -7.19 -43.22 13.87
N GLU A 54 -7.73 -43.82 12.82
CA GLU A 54 -7.83 -45.28 12.67
C GLU A 54 -7.28 -45.72 11.31
N LYS A 55 -6.61 -46.89 11.26
CA LYS A 55 -6.14 -47.50 10.01
C LYS A 55 -7.01 -48.70 9.66
N LYS A 56 -7.76 -48.64 8.56
CA LYS A 56 -8.58 -49.74 8.02
C LYS A 56 -8.23 -50.00 6.57
N GLY A 57 -7.88 -51.24 6.23
CA GLY A 57 -7.58 -51.63 4.84
C GLY A 57 -6.47 -50.81 4.17
N GLY A 58 -5.43 -50.42 4.91
CA GLY A 58 -4.34 -49.59 4.39
C GLY A 58 -4.67 -48.10 4.26
N ARG A 59 -5.91 -47.68 4.56
CA ARG A 59 -6.37 -46.29 4.55
C ARG A 59 -6.49 -45.72 5.96
N ILE A 60 -6.38 -44.40 6.08
CA ILE A 60 -6.36 -43.66 7.34
C ILE A 60 -7.65 -42.84 7.44
N PHE A 61 -8.38 -43.00 8.54
CA PHE A 61 -9.66 -42.34 8.82
C PHE A 61 -9.55 -41.49 10.09
N LEU A 62 -10.32 -40.40 10.11
CA LEU A 62 -10.45 -39.55 11.28
C LEU A 62 -11.46 -40.16 12.26
N LEU A 63 -11.09 -40.26 13.54
CA LEU A 63 -12.02 -40.68 14.60
C LEU A 63 -12.69 -39.46 15.26
N PRO A 64 -13.83 -39.63 15.95
CA PRO A 64 -14.53 -38.53 16.64
C PRO A 64 -13.64 -37.72 17.60
N LYS A 65 -12.69 -38.39 18.28
CA LYS A 65 -11.71 -37.74 19.16
C LYS A 65 -10.71 -36.86 18.37
N GLY A 66 -10.28 -37.31 17.18
CA GLY A 66 -9.44 -36.52 16.27
C GLY A 66 -10.18 -35.33 15.70
N GLU A 67 -11.45 -35.50 15.39
CA GLU A 67 -12.31 -34.42 14.94
C GLU A 67 -12.50 -33.35 16.03
N ALA A 68 -12.80 -33.76 17.27
CA ALA A 68 -12.91 -32.86 18.42
C ALA A 68 -11.61 -32.06 18.68
N GLU A 69 -10.45 -32.69 18.48
CA GLU A 69 -9.14 -32.04 18.62
C GLU A 69 -8.88 -30.96 17.55
N ILE A 70 -9.17 -31.26 16.27
CA ILE A 70 -9.08 -30.27 15.18
C ILE A 70 -9.99 -29.09 15.50
N TYR A 71 -11.23 -29.39 15.91
CA TYR A 71 -12.19 -28.38 16.26
C TYR A 71 -11.70 -27.54 17.44
N SER A 72 -11.19 -28.12 18.52
CA SER A 72 -10.61 -27.37 19.63
C SER A 72 -9.50 -26.41 19.17
N ALA A 73 -8.55 -26.89 18.35
CA ALA A 73 -7.44 -26.05 17.89
C ALA A 73 -7.87 -24.88 16.97
N VAL A 74 -8.83 -25.09 16.08
CA VAL A 74 -9.33 -24.06 15.14
C VAL A 74 -10.32 -23.11 15.83
N LYS A 75 -11.20 -23.65 16.70
CA LYS A 75 -12.17 -22.88 17.50
C LYS A 75 -11.45 -21.94 18.47
N ASN A 76 -10.38 -22.40 19.12
CA ASN A 76 -9.57 -21.58 20.02
C ASN A 76 -8.87 -20.43 19.28
N LYS A 77 -8.35 -20.63 18.06
CA LYS A 77 -7.64 -19.54 17.35
C LYS A 77 -8.55 -18.39 16.94
N LEU A 78 -9.78 -18.68 16.47
CA LEU A 78 -10.76 -17.64 16.10
C LEU A 78 -11.21 -16.85 17.32
N ILE A 79 -11.60 -17.54 18.39
CA ILE A 79 -12.09 -16.92 19.63
C ILE A 79 -10.97 -16.12 20.31
N LEU A 80 -9.75 -16.69 20.43
CA LEU A 80 -8.60 -15.97 20.99
C LEU A 80 -8.22 -14.74 20.16
N GLY A 81 -8.28 -14.84 18.84
CA GLY A 81 -8.00 -13.71 17.95
C GLY A 81 -9.03 -12.60 18.11
N LEU A 82 -10.30 -12.94 18.30
CA LEU A 82 -11.36 -11.95 18.52
C LEU A 82 -11.29 -11.34 19.91
N ASN A 83 -11.01 -12.14 20.95
CA ASN A 83 -10.76 -11.64 22.31
C ASN A 83 -9.55 -10.70 22.34
N ALA A 84 -8.47 -11.03 21.63
CA ALA A 84 -7.30 -10.16 21.52
C ALA A 84 -7.65 -8.83 20.83
N ALA A 85 -8.36 -8.87 19.70
CA ALA A 85 -8.79 -7.68 18.97
C ALA A 85 -9.65 -6.75 19.86
N MET A 86 -10.55 -7.33 20.65
CA MET A 86 -11.41 -6.60 21.59
C MET A 86 -10.71 -6.12 22.86
N ARG A 87 -9.58 -6.73 23.26
CA ARG A 87 -8.79 -6.34 24.44
C ARG A 87 -7.83 -5.18 24.19
N HIS A 88 -7.59 -4.81 22.94
CA HIS A 88 -6.80 -3.61 22.67
C HIS A 88 -7.47 -2.39 23.32
N ARG A 89 -6.68 -1.53 23.98
CA ARG A 89 -7.17 -0.41 24.80
C ARG A 89 -8.17 0.53 24.09
N LYS A 90 -8.26 0.50 22.76
CA LYS A 90 -9.21 1.23 21.91
C LYS A 90 -9.53 0.41 20.64
N PRO A 91 -10.46 -0.55 20.66
CA PRO A 91 -10.77 -1.38 19.50
C PRO A 91 -11.30 -0.54 18.32
N ALA A 92 -11.89 0.63 18.58
CA ALA A 92 -12.31 1.57 17.55
C ALA A 92 -11.16 2.22 16.74
N ASN A 93 -9.89 2.05 17.12
CA ASN A 93 -8.75 2.50 16.29
C ASN A 93 -8.38 1.49 15.20
N ASP A 94 -8.73 0.21 15.41
CA ASP A 94 -8.37 -0.91 14.54
C ASP A 94 -9.54 -1.90 14.55
N ILE A 95 -10.67 -1.46 13.98
CA ILE A 95 -11.94 -2.18 14.06
C ILE A 95 -12.05 -3.26 12.98
N GLU A 96 -11.27 -3.18 11.90
CA GLU A 96 -11.30 -4.12 10.78
C GLU A 96 -11.08 -5.57 11.22
N PRO A 97 -10.08 -5.90 12.06
CA PRO A 97 -9.88 -7.28 12.54
C PRO A 97 -11.02 -7.77 13.42
N VAL A 98 -11.72 -6.87 14.13
CA VAL A 98 -12.89 -7.20 14.94
C VAL A 98 -14.06 -7.56 14.03
N VAL A 99 -14.35 -6.73 13.02
CA VAL A 99 -15.44 -6.95 12.07
C VAL A 99 -15.24 -8.23 11.27
N GLU A 100 -14.04 -8.43 10.72
CA GLU A 100 -13.69 -9.63 9.94
C GLU A 100 -13.89 -10.91 10.78
N LYS A 101 -13.36 -10.93 12.01
CA LYS A 101 -13.46 -12.11 12.88
C LYS A 101 -14.88 -12.34 13.39
N LEU A 102 -15.65 -11.29 13.65
CA LEU A 102 -17.07 -11.41 13.99
C LEU A 102 -17.87 -11.99 12.83
N GLN A 103 -17.61 -11.53 11.60
CA GLN A 103 -18.28 -12.06 10.41
C GLN A 103 -17.99 -13.55 10.23
N ILE A 104 -16.71 -13.95 10.28
CA ILE A 104 -16.31 -15.37 10.20
C ILE A 104 -16.98 -16.18 11.30
N LEU A 105 -17.04 -15.65 12.53
CA LEU A 105 -17.67 -16.31 13.66
C LEU A 105 -19.18 -16.50 13.43
N ILE A 106 -19.89 -15.47 12.98
CA ILE A 106 -21.33 -15.52 12.72
C ILE A 106 -21.65 -16.53 11.60
N GLU A 107 -20.94 -16.44 10.48
CA GLU A 107 -21.15 -17.32 9.33
C GLU A 107 -20.91 -18.79 9.68
N ARG A 108 -19.79 -19.08 10.37
CA ARG A 108 -19.48 -20.45 10.80
C ARG A 108 -20.44 -20.95 11.87
N SER A 109 -20.87 -20.11 12.79
CA SER A 109 -21.80 -20.50 13.86
C SER A 109 -23.19 -20.86 13.35
N ARG A 110 -23.59 -20.37 12.16
CA ARG A 110 -24.82 -20.80 11.48
C ARG A 110 -24.74 -22.24 10.98
N GLN A 111 -23.54 -22.70 10.63
CA GLN A 111 -23.29 -24.03 10.10
C GLN A 111 -22.87 -25.04 11.19
N ASP A 112 -22.19 -24.57 12.26
CA ASP A 112 -21.68 -25.35 13.38
C ASP A 112 -22.29 -24.86 14.71
N LYS A 113 -23.31 -25.60 15.20
CA LYS A 113 -23.98 -25.29 16.48
C LYS A 113 -23.06 -25.44 17.69
N ASP A 114 -22.04 -26.29 17.62
CA ASP A 114 -21.09 -26.48 18.71
C ASP A 114 -20.15 -25.28 18.80
N LEU A 115 -19.74 -24.69 17.67
CA LEU A 115 -19.00 -23.44 17.65
C LEU A 115 -19.81 -22.33 18.35
N LEU A 116 -21.09 -22.18 18.03
CA LEU A 116 -21.95 -21.19 18.67
C LEU A 116 -21.99 -21.36 20.20
N LYS A 117 -22.15 -22.60 20.68
CA LYS A 117 -22.19 -22.91 22.12
C LYS A 117 -20.86 -22.57 22.80
N THR A 118 -19.74 -22.97 22.21
CA THR A 118 -18.40 -22.67 22.74
C THR A 118 -18.10 -21.17 22.72
N SER A 119 -18.43 -20.46 21.65
CA SER A 119 -18.19 -19.03 21.55
C SER A 119 -18.97 -18.27 22.62
N LYS A 120 -20.23 -18.61 22.89
CA LYS A 120 -20.99 -17.97 23.98
C LYS A 120 -20.30 -18.09 25.35
N SER A 121 -19.60 -19.19 25.61
CA SER A 121 -18.91 -19.42 26.89
C SER A 121 -17.45 -18.94 26.95
N SER A 122 -16.84 -18.60 25.81
CA SER A 122 -15.39 -18.37 25.71
C SER A 122 -15.00 -17.00 25.15
N LEU A 123 -15.99 -16.16 24.81
CA LEU A 123 -15.75 -14.77 24.44
C LEU A 123 -15.50 -13.95 25.71
N ASP A 124 -14.44 -13.15 25.70
CA ASP A 124 -14.02 -12.30 26.82
C ASP A 124 -14.54 -10.87 26.69
N PHE A 125 -15.43 -10.61 25.74
CA PHE A 125 -16.07 -9.32 25.52
C PHE A 125 -17.60 -9.47 25.48
N THR A 126 -18.29 -8.37 25.74
CA THR A 126 -19.75 -8.31 25.78
C THR A 126 -20.32 -7.60 24.56
N ILE A 127 -21.62 -7.77 24.31
CA ILE A 127 -22.35 -6.97 23.31
C ILE A 127 -22.22 -5.48 23.62
N SER A 128 -22.35 -5.10 24.90
CA SER A 128 -22.13 -3.71 25.33
C SER A 128 -20.72 -3.20 25.00
N GLY A 129 -19.69 -4.04 25.08
CA GLY A 129 -18.33 -3.68 24.65
C GLY A 129 -18.24 -3.42 23.13
N LEU A 130 -18.99 -4.17 22.32
CA LEU A 130 -19.11 -3.90 20.88
C LEU A 130 -19.89 -2.61 20.61
N GLU A 131 -20.95 -2.32 21.38
CA GLU A 131 -21.71 -1.07 21.27
C GLU A 131 -20.85 0.14 21.63
N THR A 132 -20.03 0.06 22.70
CA THR A 132 -19.05 1.10 23.04
C THR A 132 -18.04 1.30 21.92
N ALA A 133 -17.47 0.22 21.38
CA ALA A 133 -16.53 0.30 20.26
C ALA A 133 -17.16 0.94 19.01
N LYS A 134 -18.44 0.64 18.74
CA LYS A 134 -19.21 1.28 17.66
C LYS A 134 -19.38 2.77 17.91
N ALA A 135 -19.80 3.19 19.11
CA ALA A 135 -19.99 4.60 19.44
C ALA A 135 -18.69 5.40 19.32
N GLU A 136 -17.57 4.86 19.80
CA GLU A 136 -16.25 5.47 19.63
C GLU A 136 -15.82 5.60 18.15
N LEU A 137 -16.16 4.61 17.31
CA LEU A 137 -15.89 4.65 15.88
C LEU A 137 -16.73 5.74 15.19
N GLU A 138 -18.01 5.85 15.53
CA GLU A 138 -18.91 6.88 15.01
C GLU A 138 -18.46 8.29 15.39
N GLU A 139 -17.98 8.49 16.62
CA GLU A 139 -17.41 9.76 17.07
C GLU A 139 -16.16 10.14 16.27
N LYS A 140 -15.26 9.18 16.03
CA LYS A 140 -14.07 9.39 15.21
C LYS A 140 -14.41 9.71 13.76
N ALA A 141 -15.39 9.02 13.18
CA ALA A 141 -15.85 9.29 11.82
C ALA A 141 -16.30 10.76 11.70
N LYS A 142 -17.14 11.22 12.64
CA LYS A 142 -17.57 12.63 12.69
C LYS A 142 -16.41 13.60 12.85
N HIS A 143 -15.43 13.28 13.69
CA HIS A 143 -14.24 14.12 13.86
C HIS A 143 -13.39 14.19 12.58
N LEU A 144 -13.19 13.06 11.89
CA LEU A 144 -12.46 13.01 10.62
C LEU A 144 -13.18 13.75 9.50
N GLU A 145 -14.52 13.66 9.44
CA GLU A 145 -15.32 14.45 8.51
C GLU A 145 -15.16 15.95 8.76
N TYR A 146 -15.21 16.38 10.03
CA TYR A 146 -14.95 17.75 10.41
C TYR A 146 -13.54 18.21 10.01
N LEU A 147 -12.51 17.42 10.32
CA LEU A 147 -11.13 17.74 9.94
C LEU A 147 -10.95 17.81 8.43
N SER A 148 -11.55 16.89 7.68
CA SER A 148 -11.53 16.89 6.22
C SER A 148 -12.16 18.16 5.66
N LYS A 149 -13.30 18.59 6.22
CA LYS A 149 -13.95 19.85 5.86
C LYS A 149 -13.06 21.06 6.15
N VAL A 150 -12.55 21.18 7.38
CA VAL A 150 -11.67 22.30 7.78
C VAL A 150 -10.41 22.35 6.91
N PHE A 151 -9.82 21.20 6.61
CA PHE A 151 -8.65 21.12 5.74
C PHE A 151 -8.98 21.53 4.29
N GLY A 152 -10.16 21.16 3.79
CA GLY A 152 -10.68 21.62 2.50
C GLY A 152 -10.88 23.13 2.45
N ASP A 153 -11.43 23.73 3.51
CA ASP A 153 -11.61 25.18 3.63
C ASP A 153 -10.25 25.91 3.68
N GLN A 154 -9.27 25.34 4.40
CA GLN A 154 -7.89 25.85 4.43
C GLN A 154 -7.21 25.79 3.07
N ILE A 155 -7.32 24.66 2.34
CA ILE A 155 -6.81 24.54 0.97
C ILE A 155 -7.45 25.59 0.06
N SER A 156 -8.76 25.80 0.18
CA SER A 156 -9.49 26.79 -0.62
C SER A 156 -9.02 28.21 -0.29
N SER A 157 -8.83 28.52 0.99
CA SER A 157 -8.28 29.80 1.43
C SER A 157 -6.87 30.05 0.89
N LEU A 158 -5.99 29.02 0.91
CA LEU A 158 -4.63 29.12 0.33
C LEU A 158 -4.68 29.37 -1.18
N LYS A 159 -5.63 28.74 -1.89
CA LYS A 159 -5.85 28.98 -3.32
C LYS A 159 -6.36 30.40 -3.61
N GLU A 160 -7.26 30.92 -2.78
CA GLU A 160 -7.75 32.31 -2.88
C GLU A 160 -6.67 33.34 -2.59
N MET A 161 -5.77 33.04 -1.65
CA MET A 161 -4.59 33.84 -1.33
C MET A 161 -3.43 33.66 -2.33
N ASP A 162 -3.66 32.92 -3.42
CA ASP A 162 -2.71 32.68 -4.50
C ASP A 162 -1.36 32.10 -4.03
N PHE A 163 -1.40 31.20 -3.04
CA PHE A 163 -0.21 30.49 -2.57
C PHE A 163 0.44 29.69 -3.69
N HIS A 164 1.73 29.39 -3.50
CA HIS A 164 2.50 28.62 -4.47
C HIS A 164 1.94 27.21 -4.64
N ASP A 165 1.74 26.82 -5.89
CA ASP A 165 1.37 25.48 -6.32
C ASP A 165 2.45 24.92 -7.26
N SER A 166 2.29 23.65 -7.64
CA SER A 166 3.13 23.02 -8.64
C SER A 166 2.31 22.12 -9.55
N CYS A 167 2.73 22.03 -10.81
CA CYS A 167 2.18 21.08 -11.76
C CYS A 167 3.35 20.41 -12.51
N GLU A 168 3.14 19.19 -12.98
CA GLU A 168 4.14 18.43 -13.74
C GLU A 168 3.53 17.97 -15.07
N ARG A 169 4.28 18.13 -16.15
CA ARG A 169 3.92 17.63 -17.49
C ARG A 169 5.12 16.96 -18.17
N GLN A 170 4.81 16.09 -19.12
CA GLN A 170 5.83 15.54 -20.01
C GLN A 170 6.33 16.64 -20.96
N LEU A 171 7.64 16.72 -21.18
CA LEU A 171 8.24 17.66 -22.12
C LEU A 171 8.00 17.17 -23.55
N ASP A 172 6.94 17.69 -24.16
CA ASP A 172 6.60 17.52 -25.58
C ASP A 172 6.39 18.88 -26.26
N GLY A 173 6.15 18.89 -27.58
CA GLY A 173 5.95 20.13 -28.33
C GLY A 173 4.80 20.99 -27.79
N LYS A 174 3.70 20.36 -27.34
CA LYS A 174 2.54 21.06 -26.75
C LYS A 174 2.89 21.72 -25.42
N SER A 175 3.69 21.06 -24.59
CA SER A 175 4.11 21.58 -23.29
C SER A 175 5.12 22.73 -23.46
N ALA A 176 5.98 22.67 -24.47
CA ALA A 176 6.85 23.78 -24.85
C ALA A 176 6.07 25.01 -25.33
N GLU A 177 5.03 24.81 -26.17
CA GLU A 177 4.11 25.89 -26.58
C GLU A 177 3.37 26.51 -25.40
N ALA A 178 2.83 25.68 -24.50
CA ALA A 178 2.09 26.14 -23.32
C ALA A 178 3.00 26.93 -22.36
N LEU A 179 4.23 26.46 -22.13
CA LEU A 179 5.20 27.21 -21.34
C LEU A 179 5.61 28.51 -22.03
N SER A 180 5.82 28.48 -23.35
CA SER A 180 6.13 29.70 -24.10
C SER A 180 5.02 30.73 -23.97
N ALA A 181 3.75 30.32 -24.03
CA ALA A 181 2.61 31.21 -23.83
C ALA A 181 2.57 31.81 -22.41
N ILE A 182 2.85 31.01 -21.39
CA ILE A 182 2.87 31.46 -19.98
C ILE A 182 4.02 32.45 -19.77
N PHE A 183 5.24 32.08 -20.12
CA PHE A 183 6.40 32.98 -20.00
C PHE A 183 6.23 34.23 -20.89
N SER A 184 5.57 34.12 -22.04
CA SER A 184 5.15 35.23 -22.93
C SER A 184 4.19 36.22 -22.27
N ALA A 185 3.35 35.79 -21.34
CA ALA A 185 2.43 36.67 -20.62
C ALA A 185 3.09 37.43 -19.45
N MET A 186 4.27 36.99 -18.99
CA MET A 186 4.96 37.60 -17.83
C MET A 186 5.51 39.00 -18.15
N PRO A 187 5.61 39.92 -17.18
CA PRO A 187 6.19 41.25 -17.41
C PRO A 187 7.71 41.23 -17.61
N ASP A 188 8.38 40.12 -17.27
CA ASP A 188 9.84 40.01 -17.33
C ASP A 188 10.39 40.11 -18.77
N ALA A 189 11.45 40.89 -18.95
CA ALA A 189 12.17 41.01 -20.23
C ALA A 189 13.11 39.81 -20.49
N GLU A 190 13.60 39.20 -19.42
CA GLU A 190 14.56 38.10 -19.45
C GLU A 190 14.16 37.02 -18.43
N PHE A 191 14.62 35.79 -18.65
CA PHE A 191 14.53 34.70 -17.68
C PHE A 191 15.92 34.19 -17.32
N THR A 192 16.10 33.78 -16.07
CA THR A 192 17.36 33.24 -15.57
C THR A 192 17.34 31.72 -15.63
N ILE A 193 18.32 31.13 -16.30
CA ILE A 193 18.57 29.70 -16.29
C ILE A 193 19.63 29.41 -15.25
N GLU A 194 19.35 28.44 -14.37
CA GLU A 194 20.29 27.88 -13.42
C GLU A 194 20.49 26.38 -13.69
N CYS A 195 21.75 25.95 -13.66
CA CYS A 195 22.09 24.54 -13.74
C CYS A 195 23.32 24.26 -12.86
N ARG A 196 23.26 23.20 -12.06
CA ARG A 196 24.37 22.81 -11.18
C ARG A 196 25.55 22.19 -11.93
N SER A 197 25.37 21.80 -13.19
CA SER A 197 26.46 21.26 -14.02
C SER A 197 27.05 22.39 -14.86
N PRO A 198 28.31 22.81 -14.60
CA PRO A 198 28.95 23.87 -15.38
C PRO A 198 29.08 23.49 -16.86
N GLN A 199 29.28 22.20 -17.16
CA GLN A 199 29.40 21.69 -18.53
C GLN A 199 28.08 21.85 -19.29
N VAL A 200 26.96 21.45 -18.68
CA VAL A 200 25.62 21.60 -19.28
C VAL A 200 25.29 23.08 -19.44
N LEU A 201 25.57 23.89 -18.42
CA LEU A 201 25.33 25.33 -18.46
C LEU A 201 26.11 25.99 -19.60
N GLN A 202 27.37 25.59 -19.81
CA GLN A 202 28.22 26.11 -20.88
C GLN A 202 27.73 25.72 -22.27
N ILE A 203 27.31 24.46 -22.47
CA ILE A 203 26.71 24.01 -23.74
C ILE A 203 25.47 24.85 -24.10
N ILE A 204 24.60 25.09 -23.12
CA ILE A 204 23.41 25.90 -23.34
C ILE A 204 23.82 27.37 -23.59
N ALA A 205 24.74 27.93 -22.80
CA ALA A 205 25.18 29.32 -22.95
C ALA A 205 25.81 29.58 -24.33
N GLU A 206 26.66 28.69 -24.82
CA GLU A 206 27.26 28.77 -26.17
C GLU A 206 26.19 28.70 -27.26
N ARG A 207 25.20 27.81 -27.13
CA ARG A 207 24.09 27.70 -28.08
C ARG A 207 23.29 29.00 -28.23
N PHE A 208 23.12 29.74 -27.14
CA PHE A 208 22.33 30.97 -27.11
C PHE A 208 23.19 32.25 -27.09
N ASN A 209 24.51 32.15 -27.32
CA ASN A 209 25.46 33.26 -27.24
C ASN A 209 25.37 34.08 -25.94
N ALA A 210 25.08 33.41 -24.83
CA ALA A 210 24.96 34.01 -23.51
C ALA A 210 26.29 33.95 -22.75
N LYS A 211 26.52 34.91 -21.85
CA LYS A 211 27.67 34.91 -20.94
C LYS A 211 27.31 34.20 -19.63
N PRO A 212 27.82 32.98 -19.36
CA PRO A 212 27.54 32.30 -18.11
C PRO A 212 28.21 32.99 -16.92
N LYS A 213 27.48 33.10 -15.82
CA LYS A 213 28.03 33.24 -14.46
C LYS A 213 28.15 31.83 -13.85
N GLU A 214 28.83 31.70 -12.72
CA GLU A 214 29.20 30.40 -12.10
C GLU A 214 28.19 29.26 -12.27
N THR A 215 26.90 29.51 -11.99
CA THR A 215 25.82 28.50 -12.10
C THR A 215 24.58 28.99 -12.84
N SER A 216 24.64 30.17 -13.47
CA SER A 216 23.45 30.81 -14.05
C SER A 216 23.76 31.74 -15.23
N PHE A 217 22.80 31.94 -16.12
CA PHE A 217 22.79 33.07 -17.06
C PHE A 217 21.37 33.52 -17.37
N SER A 218 21.22 34.72 -17.93
CA SER A 218 19.92 35.24 -18.36
C SER A 218 19.79 35.16 -19.87
N LEU A 219 18.58 34.88 -20.34
CA LEU A 219 18.21 34.96 -21.75
C LEU A 219 17.05 35.93 -21.96
N PRO A 220 17.05 36.69 -23.06
CA PRO A 220 15.88 37.40 -23.52
C PRO A 220 14.69 36.46 -23.69
N LYS A 221 13.54 36.91 -23.23
CA LYS A 221 12.27 36.18 -23.32
C LYS A 221 11.91 35.71 -24.72
N ALA A 222 12.32 36.44 -25.76
CA ALA A 222 12.13 36.06 -27.17
C ALA A 222 12.76 34.69 -27.52
N LEU A 223 13.80 34.27 -26.79
CA LEU A 223 14.51 33.01 -27.01
C LEU A 223 13.93 31.82 -26.21
N PHE A 224 12.84 32.03 -25.46
CA PHE A 224 12.27 31.00 -24.59
C PHE A 224 11.84 29.76 -25.37
N ARG A 225 11.16 29.94 -26.51
CA ARG A 225 10.67 28.83 -27.33
C ARG A 225 11.83 27.96 -27.81
N ASP A 226 12.85 28.60 -28.38
CA ASP A 226 14.05 27.92 -28.88
C ASP A 226 14.78 27.18 -27.77
N PHE A 227 14.83 27.77 -26.56
CA PHE A 227 15.36 27.12 -25.36
C PHE A 227 14.56 25.86 -24.98
N ALA A 228 13.24 25.96 -24.86
CA ALA A 228 12.39 24.83 -24.49
C ALA A 228 12.48 23.68 -25.52
N GLU A 229 12.49 24.00 -26.81
CA GLU A 229 12.67 23.03 -27.90
C GLU A 229 14.06 22.38 -27.83
N PHE A 230 15.11 23.15 -27.58
CA PHE A 230 16.48 22.62 -27.42
C PHE A 230 16.59 21.65 -26.25
N ILE A 231 16.01 21.99 -25.09
CA ILE A 231 16.00 21.08 -23.92
C ILE A 231 15.18 19.81 -24.23
N GLY A 232 14.06 19.94 -24.94
CA GLY A 232 13.22 18.81 -25.35
C GLY A 232 13.92 17.84 -26.30
N GLN A 233 14.65 18.35 -27.29
CA GLN A 233 15.42 17.54 -28.23
C GLN A 233 16.58 16.80 -27.57
N ASN A 234 17.14 17.34 -26.48
CA ASN A 234 18.30 16.81 -25.78
C ASN A 234 17.96 16.26 -24.38
N ARG A 235 16.73 15.76 -24.22
CA ARG A 235 16.16 15.31 -22.92
C ARG A 235 17.01 14.29 -22.15
N GLU A 236 17.77 13.46 -22.86
CA GLU A 236 18.65 12.44 -22.25
C GLU A 236 19.94 13.07 -21.72
N ALA A 237 20.52 14.00 -22.49
CA ALA A 237 21.73 14.74 -22.12
C ALA A 237 21.52 15.71 -20.95
N PHE A 238 20.28 16.15 -20.73
CA PHE A 238 19.90 17.10 -19.67
C PHE A 238 19.06 16.47 -18.55
N SER A 239 19.19 15.16 -18.37
CA SER A 239 18.43 14.41 -17.37
C SER A 239 18.86 14.72 -15.94
N GLU A 240 20.18 14.86 -15.68
CA GLU A 240 20.74 15.28 -14.40
C GLU A 240 22.05 16.08 -14.58
N PRO A 241 22.26 17.18 -13.83
CA PRO A 241 21.34 17.79 -12.87
C PRO A 241 20.20 18.57 -13.56
N PRO A 242 19.06 18.79 -12.87
CA PRO A 242 17.92 19.48 -13.45
C PRO A 242 18.29 20.91 -13.82
N ILE A 243 17.72 21.38 -14.93
CA ILE A 243 17.82 22.77 -15.37
C ILE A 243 16.63 23.51 -14.77
N ALA A 244 16.89 24.54 -13.99
CA ALA A 244 15.86 25.41 -13.45
C ALA A 244 15.82 26.71 -14.26
N LEU A 245 14.62 27.22 -14.48
CA LEU A 245 14.37 28.47 -15.15
C LEU A 245 13.53 29.32 -14.20
N PHE A 246 13.96 30.55 -13.98
CA PHE A 246 13.36 31.50 -13.05
C PHE A 246 12.89 32.74 -13.81
N SER A 247 11.72 33.21 -13.41
CA SER A 247 11.16 34.53 -13.70
C SER A 247 10.77 35.19 -12.38
N SER A 248 10.24 36.41 -12.40
CA SER A 248 9.83 37.14 -11.20
C SER A 248 8.83 36.38 -10.33
N SER A 249 7.98 35.54 -10.93
CA SER A 249 6.87 34.85 -10.25
C SER A 249 6.70 33.37 -10.59
N LEU A 250 7.45 32.83 -11.55
CA LEU A 250 7.42 31.40 -11.89
C LEU A 250 8.81 30.78 -11.91
N ARG A 251 8.86 29.51 -11.52
CA ARG A 251 10.02 28.63 -11.67
C ARG A 251 9.63 27.40 -12.47
N ALA A 252 10.29 27.14 -13.59
CA ALA A 252 10.17 25.88 -14.32
C ALA A 252 11.41 25.02 -14.07
N GLN A 253 11.24 23.72 -13.88
CA GLN A 253 12.32 22.77 -13.68
C GLN A 253 12.22 21.64 -14.70
N PHE A 254 13.27 21.49 -15.51
CA PHE A 254 13.38 20.45 -16.53
C PHE A 254 14.20 19.30 -15.97
N ARG A 255 13.64 18.08 -15.98
CA ARG A 255 14.32 16.87 -15.52
C ARG A 255 13.77 15.65 -16.25
N ALA A 256 14.66 14.83 -16.81
CA ALA A 256 14.33 13.52 -17.39
C ALA A 256 13.11 13.53 -18.35
N GLY A 257 13.03 14.52 -19.24
CA GLY A 257 11.92 14.65 -20.19
C GLY A 257 10.58 15.08 -19.56
N ARG A 258 10.62 15.67 -18.37
CA ARG A 258 9.47 16.29 -17.69
C ARG A 258 9.79 17.72 -17.29
N ILE A 259 8.74 18.48 -17.08
CA ILE A 259 8.80 19.86 -16.63
C ILE A 259 7.90 20.00 -15.43
N THR A 260 8.45 20.53 -14.33
CA THR A 260 7.68 20.92 -13.16
C THR A 260 7.64 22.44 -13.09
N LEU A 261 6.44 23.01 -13.14
CA LEU A 261 6.23 24.45 -13.01
C LEU A 261 5.79 24.75 -11.57
N PHE A 262 6.38 25.75 -10.96
CA PHE A 262 6.10 26.25 -9.61
C PHE A 262 5.77 27.74 -9.67
N GLY A 263 4.80 28.18 -8.88
CA GLY A 263 4.43 29.59 -8.74
C GLY A 263 3.01 29.76 -8.23
N PRO A 264 2.44 30.97 -8.30
CA PRO A 264 1.12 31.26 -7.77
C PRO A 264 0.03 30.33 -8.35
N PHE A 265 -0.89 29.86 -7.51
CA PHE A 265 -1.97 28.94 -7.88
C PHE A 265 -2.75 29.39 -9.12
N SER A 266 -3.07 30.68 -9.22
CA SER A 266 -3.80 31.29 -10.32
C SER A 266 -3.09 31.12 -11.67
N GLU A 267 -1.76 31.19 -11.69
CA GLU A 267 -0.92 31.01 -12.87
C GLU A 267 -0.71 29.52 -13.20
N ILE A 268 -0.41 28.69 -12.19
CA ILE A 268 -0.22 27.24 -12.37
C ILE A 268 -1.50 26.57 -12.91
N ARG A 269 -2.68 26.99 -12.46
CA ARG A 269 -3.96 26.43 -12.92
C ARG A 269 -4.22 26.66 -14.40
N LYS A 270 -3.68 27.74 -15.00
CA LYS A 270 -3.78 27.98 -16.45
C LYS A 270 -3.00 26.93 -17.24
N TRP A 271 -1.92 26.42 -16.66
CA TRP A 271 -1.10 25.38 -17.26
C TRP A 271 -1.66 23.98 -17.07
N GLY A 272 -2.40 23.72 -15.98
CA GLY A 272 -2.96 22.40 -15.68
C GLY A 272 -4.16 21.99 -16.56
N LYS A 273 -4.83 22.93 -17.22
CA LYS A 273 -5.93 22.68 -18.16
C LYS A 273 -5.44 22.33 -19.58
#